data_AF-A0AA42X2Y7-F1
#
_entry.id   AF-A0AA42X2Y7-F1
#
_cell.length_a   1.000
_cell.length_b   1.000
_cell.length_c   1.000
_cell.angle_alpha   90.00
_cell.angle_beta   90.00
_cell.angle_gamma   90.00
#
_symmetry.space_group_name_H-M   'P 1'
#
loop_
_entity.id
_entity.type
_entity.pdbx_description
1 polymer ?
#
loop_
_entity_poly.entity_id
_entity_poly.type
_entity_poly.pdbx_seq_one_letter_code
_entity_poly.pdbx_strand_id
1 'polypeptide(L)'
;MDIFRTALIAGVACAAGPAWSAESPIADADARGIFIEAQHLCQVDGGQLWGQSLCGPMMLVDPKSRQVTASHADVHGALKGRGEVFVGQLPPDAIVANTAVEWSGIRWTQLLWPLPQDVSRRSTLLAHEMFHRLQPALPITAPTEGGNEHLDTLEGRYWLQLEWRALADALTATDAMAQHTAVNDALAFRAERHRQFPAAAQEEAALELNEGLAEYTGVFVGNPTRSTRIQAALHDLRAHVADRSFVRSFAYATGPAYGLLLDQAAPGWRNHLAHPARDLGTHLAEVTRTPMQRGATELRAAAARYGGRALRPKCCANGSALRSWNTTVRAS
;
A
#
# COMPACT_ATOMS: atom_id res chain seq x y z
N MET A 1 -16.37 65.18 -51.67
CA MET A 1 -16.23 65.32 -50.21
C MET A 1 -17.50 64.74 -49.62
N ASP A 2 -17.54 63.42 -49.45
CA ASP A 2 -17.17 62.73 -48.19
C ASP A 2 -18.01 63.32 -47.03
N ILE A 3 -18.78 62.55 -46.24
CA ILE A 3 -18.32 61.48 -45.36
C ILE A 3 -19.55 60.63 -44.91
N PHE A 4 -19.42 59.31 -45.11
CA PHE A 4 -19.80 58.15 -44.27
C PHE A 4 -20.94 58.15 -43.21
N ARG A 5 -21.77 57.09 -43.32
CA ARG A 5 -22.19 56.02 -42.35
C ARG A 5 -22.66 56.46 -40.93
N THR A 6 -23.66 55.83 -40.29
CA THR A 6 -23.68 54.40 -39.87
C THR A 6 -25.10 53.96 -39.47
N ALA A 7 -25.54 52.80 -39.99
CA ALA A 7 -26.68 52.06 -39.47
C ALA A 7 -26.16 50.99 -38.49
N LEU A 8 -26.74 50.93 -37.30
CA LEU A 8 -26.43 49.94 -36.26
C LEU A 8 -27.10 48.60 -36.61
N ILE A 9 -26.30 47.56 -36.86
CA ILE A 9 -26.78 46.18 -36.96
C ILE A 9 -26.64 45.56 -35.57
N ALA A 10 -27.77 45.16 -34.97
CA ALA A 10 -27.80 44.38 -33.74
C ALA A 10 -27.39 42.93 -34.05
N GLY A 11 -26.17 42.55 -33.65
CA GLY A 11 -25.69 41.17 -33.69
C GLY A 11 -26.22 40.38 -32.49
N VAL A 12 -26.95 39.31 -32.76
CA VAL A 12 -27.28 38.28 -31.76
C VAL A 12 -25.99 37.53 -31.41
N ALA A 13 -25.51 37.73 -30.19
CA ALA A 13 -24.41 36.94 -29.63
C ALA A 13 -24.96 35.58 -29.21
N CYS A 14 -24.63 34.52 -29.95
CA CYS A 14 -24.74 33.16 -29.46
C CYS A 14 -23.78 32.98 -28.29
N ALA A 15 -24.31 32.94 -27.06
CA ALA A 15 -23.56 32.54 -25.89
C ALA A 15 -23.21 31.05 -26.03
N ALA A 16 -21.96 30.77 -26.40
CA ALA A 16 -21.39 29.44 -26.24
C ALA A 16 -21.37 29.12 -24.74
N GLY A 17 -22.20 28.17 -24.32
CA GLY A 17 -22.13 27.63 -22.96
C GLY A 17 -20.74 27.05 -22.68
N PRO A 18 -20.34 26.92 -21.41
CA PRO A 18 -19.06 26.31 -21.07
C PRO A 18 -19.05 24.89 -21.61
N ALA A 19 -18.15 24.62 -22.56
CA ALA A 19 -17.84 23.27 -22.98
C ALA A 19 -17.37 22.51 -21.74
N TRP A 20 -18.15 21.53 -21.29
CA TRP A 20 -17.62 20.50 -20.41
C TRP A 20 -16.47 19.85 -21.16
N SER A 21 -15.23 20.17 -20.76
CA SER A 21 -14.07 19.41 -21.18
C SER A 21 -14.27 18.01 -20.61
N ALA A 22 -14.70 17.06 -21.45
CA ALA A 22 -14.49 15.67 -21.16
C ALA A 22 -12.99 15.52 -20.90
N GLU A 23 -12.62 15.19 -19.67
CA GLU A 23 -11.25 14.80 -19.33
C GLU A 23 -10.85 13.72 -20.35
N SER A 24 -9.68 13.92 -20.98
CA SER A 24 -9.29 13.06 -22.10
C SER A 24 -9.25 11.60 -21.65
N PRO A 25 -9.85 10.67 -22.41
CA PRO A 25 -9.70 9.25 -22.14
C PRO A 25 -8.21 8.88 -22.05
N ILE A 26 -7.89 7.86 -21.25
CA ILE A 26 -6.52 7.35 -21.11
C ILE A 26 -5.93 7.15 -22.50
N ALA A 27 -4.86 7.86 -22.84
CA ALA A 27 -4.24 7.72 -24.14
C ALA A 27 -3.66 6.31 -24.28
N ASP A 28 -3.91 5.66 -25.42
CA ASP A 28 -3.48 4.27 -25.65
C ASP A 28 -1.96 4.10 -25.49
N ALA A 29 -1.19 5.11 -25.88
CA ALA A 29 0.26 5.13 -25.72
C ALA A 29 0.69 5.15 -24.24
N ASP A 30 0.01 5.92 -23.39
CA ASP A 30 0.29 6.00 -21.96
C ASP A 30 -0.03 4.66 -21.28
N ALA A 31 -1.20 4.11 -21.57
CA ALA A 31 -1.63 2.81 -21.05
C ALA A 31 -0.65 1.70 -21.45
N ARG A 32 -0.26 1.66 -22.73
CA ARG A 32 0.75 0.72 -23.22
C ARG A 32 2.09 0.88 -22.51
N GLY A 33 2.52 2.12 -22.27
CA GLY A 33 3.74 2.41 -21.51
C GLY A 33 3.73 1.77 -20.12
N ILE A 34 2.61 1.87 -19.41
CA ILE A 34 2.44 1.24 -18.09
C ILE A 34 2.47 -0.29 -18.19
N PHE A 35 1.81 -0.88 -19.20
CA PHE A 35 1.83 -2.34 -19.38
C PHE A 35 3.24 -2.86 -19.68
N ILE A 36 4.03 -2.12 -20.47
CA ILE A 36 5.43 -2.44 -20.72
C ILE A 36 6.26 -2.35 -19.43
N GLU A 37 6.04 -1.32 -18.61
CA GLU A 37 6.70 -1.15 -17.31
C GLU A 37 6.40 -2.32 -16.37
N ALA A 38 5.12 -2.68 -16.22
CA ALA A 38 4.69 -3.82 -15.41
C ALA A 38 5.28 -5.15 -15.91
N GLN A 39 5.29 -5.36 -17.24
CA GLN A 39 5.88 -6.54 -17.87
C GLN A 39 7.38 -6.62 -17.61
N HIS A 40 8.09 -5.49 -17.65
CA HIS A 40 9.52 -5.45 -17.35
C HIS A 40 9.80 -5.82 -15.88
N LEU A 41 9.07 -5.22 -14.93
CA LEU A 41 9.20 -5.50 -13.49
C LEU A 41 9.03 -7.00 -13.19
N CYS A 42 7.98 -7.62 -13.71
CA CYS A 42 7.70 -9.03 -13.45
C CYS A 42 8.68 -9.98 -14.16
N GLN A 43 9.21 -9.61 -15.33
CA GLN A 43 10.23 -10.38 -16.05
C GLN A 43 11.59 -10.33 -15.34
N VAL A 44 11.96 -9.18 -14.78
CA VAL A 44 13.19 -9.02 -13.99
C VAL A 44 13.12 -9.85 -12.71
N ASP A 45 11.97 -9.84 -12.01
CA ASP A 45 11.76 -10.74 -10.88
C ASP A 45 11.81 -12.21 -11.31
N GLY A 46 11.17 -12.56 -12.43
CA GLY A 46 11.24 -13.91 -13.00
C GLY A 46 10.69 -15.01 -12.08
N GLY A 47 9.89 -14.65 -11.07
CA GLY A 47 9.42 -15.56 -10.03
C GLY A 47 10.45 -15.85 -8.94
N GLN A 48 11.56 -15.11 -8.87
CA GLN A 48 12.59 -15.31 -7.85
C GLN A 48 12.08 -14.99 -6.44
N LEU A 49 11.21 -13.98 -6.29
CA LEU A 49 10.74 -13.58 -4.96
C LEU A 49 9.76 -14.58 -4.34
N TRP A 50 8.80 -15.09 -5.13
CA TRP A 50 7.67 -15.89 -4.65
C TRP A 50 7.62 -17.32 -5.22
N GLY A 51 8.60 -17.72 -6.03
CA GLY A 51 8.60 -19.01 -6.73
C GLY A 51 7.57 -19.11 -7.86
N GLN A 52 6.84 -18.03 -8.14
CA GLN A 52 5.81 -17.92 -9.17
C GLN A 52 5.86 -16.52 -9.81
N SER A 53 5.48 -16.41 -11.08
CA SER A 53 5.58 -15.16 -11.82
C SER A 53 4.53 -14.13 -11.39
N LEU A 54 4.96 -12.88 -11.23
CA LEU A 54 4.07 -11.72 -11.09
C LEU A 54 3.49 -11.24 -12.43
N CYS A 55 3.88 -11.81 -13.57
CA CYS A 55 3.39 -11.40 -14.89
C CYS A 55 1.96 -11.87 -15.13
N GLY A 56 1.17 -11.03 -15.80
CA GLY A 56 -0.18 -11.40 -16.23
C GLY A 56 -1.07 -10.21 -16.58
N PRO A 57 -2.39 -10.44 -16.75
CA PRO A 57 -3.32 -9.42 -17.23
C PRO A 57 -3.46 -8.22 -16.30
N MET A 58 -3.54 -7.03 -16.89
CA MET A 58 -3.65 -5.75 -16.20
C MET A 58 -4.67 -4.84 -16.91
N MET A 59 -5.38 -4.03 -16.13
CA MET A 59 -6.26 -2.99 -16.63
C MET A 59 -6.07 -1.67 -15.88
N LEU A 60 -6.19 -0.58 -16.62
CA LEU A 60 -6.24 0.78 -16.11
C LEU A 60 -7.68 1.28 -16.23
N VAL A 61 -8.20 1.85 -15.15
CA VAL A 61 -9.60 2.25 -15.04
C VAL A 61 -9.67 3.72 -14.66
N ASP A 62 -10.38 4.50 -15.46
CA ASP A 62 -10.79 5.84 -15.06
C ASP A 62 -11.92 5.71 -14.01
N PRO A 63 -11.71 6.15 -12.76
CA PRO A 63 -12.70 5.95 -11.71
C PRO A 63 -13.99 6.75 -11.91
N LYS A 64 -13.97 7.83 -12.68
CA LYS A 64 -15.15 8.67 -12.94
C LYS A 64 -15.99 8.08 -14.07
N SER A 65 -15.35 7.77 -15.20
CA SER A 65 -16.05 7.31 -16.41
C SER A 65 -16.20 5.79 -16.48
N ARG A 66 -15.47 5.05 -15.65
CA ARG A 66 -15.36 3.58 -15.66
C ARG A 66 -14.82 3.02 -16.98
N GLN A 67 -14.23 3.87 -17.82
CA GLN A 67 -13.54 3.43 -19.02
C GLN A 67 -12.33 2.59 -18.64
N VAL A 68 -12.13 1.52 -19.39
CA VAL A 68 -11.05 0.55 -19.20
C VAL A 68 -10.14 0.58 -20.40
N THR A 69 -8.84 0.60 -20.14
CA THR A 69 -7.80 0.19 -21.09
C THR A 69 -7.05 -0.97 -20.49
N ALA A 70 -6.90 -2.09 -21.19
CA ALA A 70 -6.36 -3.34 -20.69
C ALA A 70 -5.27 -3.91 -21.61
N SER A 71 -4.39 -4.72 -21.02
CA SER A 71 -3.26 -5.33 -21.71
C SER A 71 -3.61 -6.60 -22.50
N HIS A 72 -4.79 -7.19 -22.26
CA HIS A 72 -5.21 -8.45 -22.87
C HIS A 72 -6.67 -8.37 -23.33
N ALA A 73 -7.07 -9.26 -24.24
CA ALA A 73 -8.47 -9.52 -24.53
C ALA A 73 -9.11 -10.24 -23.33
N ASP A 74 -10.39 -10.00 -23.08
CA ASP A 74 -11.17 -10.79 -22.13
C ASP A 74 -11.82 -12.01 -22.79
N VAL A 75 -12.33 -12.94 -21.98
CA VAL A 75 -12.92 -14.20 -22.47
C VAL A 75 -14.32 -14.00 -23.06
N HIS A 76 -15.11 -13.07 -22.51
CA HIS A 76 -16.51 -12.89 -22.93
C HIS A 76 -16.72 -11.74 -23.93
N GLY A 77 -15.64 -11.14 -24.44
CA GLY A 77 -15.65 -10.12 -25.47
C GLY A 77 -16.20 -8.76 -25.02
N ALA A 78 -16.15 -8.46 -23.72
CA ALA A 78 -16.51 -7.16 -23.16
C ALA A 78 -15.55 -6.05 -23.59
N LEU A 79 -14.29 -6.38 -23.84
CA LEU A 79 -13.26 -5.49 -24.35
C LEU A 79 -13.09 -5.66 -25.86
N LYS A 80 -12.85 -4.55 -26.56
CA LYS A 80 -12.55 -4.54 -28.00
C LYS A 80 -11.12 -4.10 -28.22
N GLY A 81 -10.42 -4.79 -29.12
CA GLY A 81 -9.06 -4.40 -29.50
C GLY A 81 -9.03 -3.03 -30.15
N ARG A 82 -8.09 -2.19 -29.74
CA ARG A 82 -7.80 -0.87 -30.31
C ARG A 82 -6.28 -0.69 -30.34
N GLY A 83 -5.68 -0.98 -31.49
CA GLY A 83 -4.21 -1.00 -31.62
C GLY A 83 -3.60 -2.13 -30.80
N GLU A 84 -2.69 -1.79 -29.88
CA GLU A 84 -1.99 -2.73 -28.99
C GLU A 84 -2.64 -2.86 -27.60
N VAL A 85 -3.82 -2.27 -27.40
CA VAL A 85 -4.58 -2.33 -26.15
C VAL A 85 -6.00 -2.81 -26.39
N PHE A 86 -6.70 -3.13 -25.31
CA PHE A 86 -8.11 -3.52 -25.32
C PHE A 86 -8.93 -2.55 -24.50
N VAL A 87 -10.06 -2.10 -25.03
CA VAL A 87 -10.84 -1.02 -24.42
C VAL A 87 -12.29 -1.39 -24.23
N GLY A 88 -12.88 -0.84 -23.19
CA GLY A 88 -14.30 -1.05 -22.86
C GLY A 88 -14.70 -0.20 -21.68
N GLN A 89 -15.76 -0.62 -20.99
CA GLN A 89 -16.28 0.08 -19.82
C GLN A 89 -16.74 -0.95 -18.78
N LEU A 90 -16.39 -0.72 -17.52
CA LEU A 90 -16.87 -1.57 -16.43
C LEU A 90 -18.36 -1.32 -16.18
N PRO A 91 -19.17 -2.37 -15.99
CA PRO A 91 -20.57 -2.22 -15.66
C PRO A 91 -20.74 -1.55 -14.28
N PRO A 92 -21.86 -0.87 -13.97
CA PRO A 92 -21.99 -0.05 -12.76
C PRO A 92 -21.75 -0.79 -11.43
N ASP A 93 -22.01 -2.09 -11.40
CA ASP A 93 -21.88 -2.99 -10.25
C ASP A 93 -20.46 -3.54 -10.04
N ALA A 94 -19.56 -3.40 -11.02
CA ALA A 94 -18.17 -3.83 -10.84
C ALA A 94 -17.41 -2.92 -9.86
N ILE A 95 -16.51 -3.52 -9.08
CA ILE A 95 -15.66 -2.79 -8.13
C ILE A 95 -14.60 -2.02 -8.89
N VAL A 96 -14.43 -0.73 -8.56
CA VAL A 96 -13.39 0.14 -9.10
C VAL A 96 -12.42 0.50 -7.97
N ALA A 97 -11.31 -0.22 -7.91
CA ALA A 97 -10.27 -0.05 -6.90
C ALA A 97 -8.93 -0.57 -7.44
N ASN A 98 -7.83 -0.12 -6.85
CA ASN A 98 -6.55 -0.82 -6.99
C ASN A 98 -6.67 -2.17 -6.26
N THR A 99 -6.73 -3.26 -7.01
CA THR A 99 -6.85 -4.62 -6.46
C THR A 99 -6.76 -5.67 -7.57
N ALA A 100 -6.81 -6.95 -7.20
CA ALA A 100 -7.09 -8.03 -8.13
C ALA A 100 -8.60 -8.28 -8.28
N VAL A 101 -9.11 -8.30 -9.51
CA VAL A 101 -10.54 -8.46 -9.79
C VAL A 101 -10.81 -9.57 -10.79
N GLU A 102 -11.81 -10.41 -10.50
CA GLU A 102 -12.36 -11.36 -11.47
C GLU A 102 -13.38 -10.62 -12.34
N TRP A 103 -13.07 -10.43 -13.62
CA TRP A 103 -14.00 -9.78 -14.55
C TRP A 103 -13.87 -10.32 -15.96
N SER A 104 -15.03 -10.59 -16.57
CA SER A 104 -15.17 -11.09 -17.93
C SER A 104 -14.30 -12.32 -18.24
N GLY A 105 -14.25 -13.25 -17.28
CA GLY A 105 -13.53 -14.53 -17.37
C GLY A 105 -12.01 -14.44 -17.17
N ILE A 106 -11.49 -13.31 -16.70
CA ILE A 106 -10.07 -13.12 -16.40
C ILE A 106 -9.90 -12.53 -14.99
N ARG A 107 -8.85 -12.98 -14.29
CA ARG A 107 -8.34 -12.34 -13.08
C ARG A 107 -7.35 -11.24 -13.47
N TRP A 108 -7.75 -10.00 -13.25
CA TRP A 108 -6.99 -8.82 -13.63
C TRP A 108 -6.27 -8.19 -12.44
N THR A 109 -5.10 -7.62 -12.69
CA THR A 109 -4.57 -6.53 -11.87
C THR A 109 -5.27 -5.23 -12.29
N GLN A 110 -6.17 -4.68 -11.47
CA GLN A 110 -6.87 -3.43 -11.74
C GLN A 110 -6.16 -2.26 -11.05
N LEU A 111 -5.97 -1.17 -11.79
CA LEU A 111 -5.34 0.05 -11.29
C LEU A 111 -6.18 1.27 -11.69
N LEU A 112 -6.32 2.22 -10.76
CA LEU A 112 -7.03 3.47 -10.96
C LEU A 112 -6.12 4.50 -11.64
N TRP A 113 -6.61 5.11 -12.71
CA TRP A 113 -5.92 6.17 -13.44
C TRP A 113 -6.24 7.57 -12.85
N PRO A 114 -5.28 8.52 -12.82
CA PRO A 114 -3.87 8.40 -13.19
C PRO A 114 -3.00 7.75 -12.10
N LEU A 115 -1.93 7.09 -12.53
CA LEU A 115 -0.93 6.51 -11.62
C LEU A 115 0.03 7.56 -11.05
N PRO A 116 0.75 7.24 -9.95
CA PRO A 116 1.82 8.08 -9.44
C PRO A 116 2.82 8.47 -10.54
N GLN A 117 3.21 9.74 -10.56
CA GLN A 117 4.17 10.24 -11.54
C GLN A 117 5.62 9.86 -11.17
N ASP A 118 5.91 9.77 -9.87
CA ASP A 118 7.17 9.25 -9.37
C ASP A 118 7.35 7.78 -9.75
N VAL A 119 8.47 7.47 -10.40
CA VAL A 119 8.74 6.14 -10.99
C VAL A 119 8.83 5.06 -9.92
N SER A 120 9.50 5.34 -8.80
CA SER A 120 9.69 4.37 -7.71
C SER A 120 8.35 4.02 -7.06
N ARG A 121 7.52 5.03 -6.77
CA ARG A 121 6.19 4.83 -6.21
C ARG A 121 5.24 4.14 -7.19
N ARG A 122 5.32 4.48 -8.48
CA ARG A 122 4.52 3.79 -9.50
C ARG A 122 4.93 2.33 -9.64
N SER A 123 6.22 2.04 -9.73
CA SER A 123 6.73 0.67 -9.81
C SER A 123 6.36 -0.16 -8.58
N THR A 124 6.40 0.47 -7.41
CA THR A 124 5.94 -0.14 -6.14
C THR A 124 4.46 -0.49 -6.21
N LEU A 125 3.60 0.45 -6.61
CA LEU A 125 2.16 0.21 -6.78
C LEU A 125 1.89 -0.89 -7.83
N LEU A 126 2.57 -0.88 -8.97
CA LEU A 126 2.39 -1.90 -10.00
C LEU A 126 2.70 -3.30 -9.45
N ALA A 127 3.84 -3.46 -8.77
CA ALA A 127 4.23 -4.75 -8.21
C ALA A 127 3.37 -5.18 -7.01
N HIS A 128 2.91 -4.23 -6.20
CA HIS A 128 1.91 -4.45 -5.15
C HIS A 128 0.63 -5.08 -5.72
N GLU A 129 0.04 -4.47 -6.74
CA GLU A 129 -1.21 -4.97 -7.32
C GLU A 129 -1.03 -6.24 -8.15
N MET A 130 0.14 -6.44 -8.76
CA MET A 130 0.50 -7.72 -9.38
C MET A 130 0.59 -8.84 -8.33
N PHE A 131 1.07 -8.55 -7.12
CA PHE A 131 1.11 -9.52 -6.03
C PHE A 131 -0.30 -9.93 -5.60
N HIS A 132 -1.25 -9.03 -5.40
CA HIS A 132 -2.62 -9.41 -5.05
C HIS A 132 -3.29 -10.33 -6.10
N ARG A 133 -2.90 -10.21 -7.37
CA ARG A 133 -3.34 -11.16 -8.40
C ARG A 133 -2.80 -12.56 -8.15
N LEU A 134 -1.52 -12.67 -7.79
CA LEU A 134 -0.80 -13.92 -7.53
C LEU A 134 -1.12 -14.55 -6.17
N GLN A 135 -1.35 -13.73 -5.15
CA GLN A 135 -1.40 -14.11 -3.74
C GLN A 135 -2.27 -15.34 -3.41
N PRO A 136 -3.49 -15.53 -4.00
CA PRO A 136 -4.30 -16.73 -3.72
C PRO A 136 -3.65 -18.05 -4.16
N ALA A 137 -2.66 -18.01 -5.05
CA ALA A 137 -1.91 -19.18 -5.51
C ALA A 137 -0.67 -19.48 -4.65
N LEU A 138 -0.37 -18.64 -3.66
CA LEU A 138 0.76 -18.81 -2.76
C LEU A 138 0.32 -19.57 -1.49
N PRO A 139 1.21 -20.37 -0.88
CA PRO A 139 0.92 -21.08 0.37
C PRO A 139 0.99 -20.14 1.58
N ILE A 140 0.18 -19.08 1.58
CA ILE A 140 0.07 -18.10 2.67
C ILE A 140 -1.22 -18.39 3.44
N THR A 141 -1.11 -18.71 4.72
CA THR A 141 -2.28 -18.89 5.58
C THR A 141 -2.53 -17.62 6.37
N ALA A 142 -3.38 -16.74 5.85
CA ALA A 142 -3.81 -15.55 6.57
C ALA A 142 -4.90 -15.91 7.61
N PRO A 143 -4.83 -15.37 8.84
CA PRO A 143 -5.96 -15.39 9.75
C PRO A 143 -7.18 -14.72 9.11
N THR A 144 -8.38 -15.02 9.63
CA THR A 144 -9.59 -14.28 9.27
C THR A 144 -9.35 -12.78 9.48
N GLU A 145 -9.69 -11.96 8.48
CA GLU A 145 -9.59 -10.51 8.62
C GLU A 145 -10.34 -10.06 9.89
N GLY A 146 -9.60 -9.39 10.77
CA GLY A 146 -10.12 -8.82 11.99
C GLY A 146 -10.12 -7.30 11.94
N GLY A 147 -10.86 -6.70 12.88
CA GLY A 147 -10.88 -5.26 13.08
C GLY A 147 -9.63 -4.82 13.83
N ASN A 148 -8.88 -3.85 13.30
CA ASN A 148 -7.68 -3.29 13.94
C ASN A 148 -7.98 -2.00 14.72
N GLU A 149 -9.18 -1.87 15.31
CA GLU A 149 -9.67 -0.61 15.90
C GLU A 149 -8.81 -0.11 17.07
N HIS A 150 -8.05 -0.99 17.73
CA HIS A 150 -7.08 -0.59 18.75
C HIS A 150 -6.02 0.36 18.20
N LEU A 151 -5.72 0.30 16.89
CA LEU A 151 -4.79 1.22 16.22
C LEU A 151 -5.34 2.64 16.06
N ASP A 152 -6.62 2.88 16.41
CA ASP A 152 -7.19 4.22 16.54
C ASP A 152 -7.27 4.71 17.99
N THR A 153 -6.80 3.90 18.95
CA THR A 153 -6.62 4.31 20.33
C THR A 153 -5.27 5.01 20.54
N LEU A 154 -5.16 5.78 21.62
CA LEU A 154 -3.90 6.42 22.00
C LEU A 154 -2.77 5.41 22.16
N GLU A 155 -2.98 4.33 22.94
CA GLU A 155 -1.93 3.36 23.24
C GLU A 155 -1.55 2.55 21.99
N GLY A 156 -2.52 2.14 21.16
CA GLY A 156 -2.24 1.45 19.91
C GLY A 156 -1.37 2.30 18.98
N ARG A 157 -1.74 3.57 18.75
CA ARG A 157 -0.96 4.51 17.94
C ARG A 157 0.41 4.83 18.50
N TYR A 158 0.49 4.93 19.82
CA TYR A 158 1.72 5.28 20.51
C TYR A 158 2.77 4.19 20.34
N TRP A 159 2.42 2.95 20.63
CA TRP A 159 3.35 1.82 20.50
C TRP A 159 3.69 1.51 19.04
N LEU A 160 2.71 1.57 18.13
CA LEU A 160 2.95 1.35 16.71
C LEU A 160 3.89 2.40 16.09
N GLN A 161 3.76 3.68 16.46
CA GLN A 161 4.68 4.70 15.95
C GLN A 161 6.09 4.62 16.58
N LEU A 162 6.23 4.12 17.81
CA LEU A 162 7.54 3.80 18.37
C LEU A 162 8.18 2.62 17.63
N GLU A 163 7.38 1.61 17.32
CA GLU A 163 7.78 0.47 16.47
C GLU A 163 8.28 0.97 15.10
N TRP A 164 7.54 1.85 14.42
CA TRP A 164 7.96 2.42 13.12
C TRP A 164 9.28 3.19 13.20
N ARG A 165 9.49 3.97 14.27
CA ARG A 165 10.74 4.71 14.48
C ARG A 165 11.92 3.76 14.71
N ALA A 166 11.71 2.72 15.50
CA ALA A 166 12.72 1.70 15.73
C ALA A 166 13.03 0.89 14.46
N LEU A 167 12.04 0.60 13.61
CA LEU A 167 12.24 -0.01 12.31
C LEU A 167 13.04 0.90 11.37
N ALA A 168 12.76 2.20 11.36
CA ALA A 168 13.53 3.16 10.56
C ALA A 168 15.01 3.18 10.98
N ASP A 169 15.30 3.14 12.28
CA ASP A 169 16.66 3.04 12.81
C ASP A 169 17.30 1.68 12.46
N ALA A 170 16.55 0.58 12.51
CA ALA A 170 17.05 -0.75 12.14
C ALA A 170 17.43 -0.85 10.65
N LEU A 171 16.66 -0.21 9.77
CA LEU A 171 16.93 -0.18 8.33
C LEU A 171 18.11 0.74 7.97
N THR A 172 18.38 1.77 8.77
CA THR A 172 19.43 2.76 8.53
C THR A 172 20.71 2.52 9.34
N ALA A 173 20.70 1.55 10.26
CA ALA A 173 21.84 1.21 11.09
C ALA A 173 23.09 0.88 10.27
N THR A 174 24.22 1.46 10.68
CA THR A 174 25.53 1.30 10.02
C THR A 174 26.35 0.15 10.59
N ASP A 175 25.94 -0.41 11.73
CA ASP A 175 26.59 -1.54 12.39
C ASP A 175 25.58 -2.51 13.01
N ALA A 176 26.04 -3.74 13.25
CA ALA A 176 25.20 -4.84 13.71
C ALA A 176 24.63 -4.61 15.12
N MET A 177 25.34 -3.91 16.00
CA MET A 177 24.89 -3.66 17.38
C MET A 177 23.74 -2.64 17.39
N ALA A 178 23.87 -1.57 16.61
CA ALA A 178 22.82 -0.58 16.43
C ALA A 178 21.58 -1.22 15.78
N GLN A 179 21.77 -2.03 14.73
CA GLN A 179 20.66 -2.74 14.08
C GLN A 179 19.95 -3.68 15.05
N HIS A 180 20.70 -4.52 15.78
CA HIS A 180 20.14 -5.45 16.75
C HIS A 180 19.38 -4.73 17.87
N THR A 181 19.92 -3.61 18.38
CA THR A 181 19.24 -2.80 19.40
C THR A 181 17.90 -2.26 18.87
N ALA A 182 17.90 -1.72 17.66
CA ALA A 182 16.71 -1.15 17.03
C ALA A 182 15.65 -2.22 16.71
N VAL A 183 16.06 -3.38 16.18
CA VAL A 183 15.18 -4.54 15.99
C VAL A 183 14.54 -4.97 17.31
N ASN A 184 15.34 -5.11 18.37
CA ASN A 184 14.84 -5.53 19.66
C ASN A 184 13.88 -4.49 20.26
N ASP A 185 14.10 -3.20 20.01
CA ASP A 185 13.21 -2.14 20.48
C ASP A 185 11.87 -2.17 19.72
N ALA A 186 11.92 -2.30 18.39
CA ALA A 186 10.71 -2.44 17.56
C ALA A 186 9.84 -3.62 17.99
N LEU A 187 10.46 -4.79 18.16
CA LEU A 187 9.77 -5.99 18.61
C LEU A 187 9.19 -5.85 20.02
N ALA A 188 9.87 -5.15 20.92
CA ALA A 188 9.35 -4.87 22.26
C ALA A 188 8.14 -3.94 22.26
N PHE A 189 8.10 -2.95 21.36
CA PHE A 189 6.93 -2.07 21.20
C PHE A 189 5.73 -2.82 20.62
N ARG A 190 5.93 -3.68 19.61
CA ARG A 190 4.88 -4.59 19.14
C ARG A 190 4.35 -5.46 20.27
N ALA A 191 5.26 -6.09 21.03
CA ALA A 191 4.90 -7.01 22.10
C ALA A 191 4.10 -6.34 23.22
N GLU A 192 4.46 -5.12 23.61
CA GLU A 192 3.68 -4.34 24.57
C GLU A 192 2.29 -3.99 24.03
N ARG A 193 2.20 -3.62 22.75
CA ARG A 193 0.92 -3.33 22.11
C ARG A 193 0.01 -4.57 22.11
N HIS A 194 0.52 -5.73 21.71
CA HIS A 194 -0.22 -7.00 21.75
C HIS A 194 -0.59 -7.41 23.18
N ARG A 195 0.25 -7.11 24.18
CA ARG A 195 -0.07 -7.34 25.60
C ARG A 195 -1.25 -6.50 26.08
N GLN A 196 -1.39 -5.26 25.58
CA GLN A 196 -2.51 -4.37 25.94
C GLN A 196 -3.80 -4.67 25.17
N PHE A 197 -3.68 -5.26 23.97
CA PHE A 197 -4.81 -5.56 23.08
C PHE A 197 -4.76 -7.04 22.69
N PRO A 198 -5.43 -7.95 23.43
CA PRO A 198 -5.26 -9.40 23.26
C PRO A 198 -5.59 -9.97 21.87
N ALA A 199 -6.46 -9.30 21.10
CA ALA A 199 -6.81 -9.72 19.73
C ALA A 199 -5.82 -9.21 18.66
N ALA A 200 -5.00 -8.21 19.01
CA ALA A 200 -4.13 -7.49 18.09
C ALA A 200 -3.16 -8.38 17.30
N ALA A 201 -2.60 -9.41 17.94
CA ALA A 201 -1.69 -10.32 17.26
C ALA A 201 -2.35 -11.03 16.07
N GLN A 202 -3.60 -11.47 16.23
CA GLN A 202 -4.33 -12.14 15.15
C GLN A 202 -4.84 -11.14 14.09
N GLU A 203 -5.42 -10.03 14.54
CA GLU A 203 -6.05 -9.02 13.67
C GLU A 203 -5.01 -8.30 12.80
N GLU A 204 -3.84 -7.99 13.36
CA GLU A 204 -2.76 -7.36 12.63
C GLU A 204 -2.07 -8.32 11.68
N ALA A 205 -1.87 -9.59 12.08
CA ALA A 205 -1.28 -10.60 11.22
C ALA A 205 -2.11 -10.78 9.93
N ALA A 206 -3.44 -10.72 10.02
CA ALA A 206 -4.31 -10.80 8.84
C ALA A 206 -4.01 -9.68 7.83
N LEU A 207 -3.95 -8.43 8.29
CA LEU A 207 -3.67 -7.30 7.39
C LEU A 207 -2.20 -7.24 6.95
N GLU A 208 -1.25 -7.60 7.82
CA GLU A 208 0.17 -7.61 7.49
C GLU A 208 0.49 -8.69 6.44
N LEU A 209 -0.14 -9.86 6.52
CA LEU A 209 -0.01 -10.89 5.49
C LEU A 209 -0.78 -10.55 4.20
N ASN A 210 -1.81 -9.70 4.27
CA ASN A 210 -2.53 -9.25 3.08
C ASN A 210 -1.83 -8.07 2.39
N GLU A 211 -1.85 -6.91 3.04
CA GLU A 211 -1.35 -5.63 2.51
C GLU A 211 0.16 -5.48 2.73
N GLY A 212 0.68 -5.97 3.86
CA GLY A 212 2.09 -5.81 4.19
C GLY A 212 3.00 -6.62 3.26
N LEU A 213 2.60 -7.84 2.89
CA LEU A 213 3.31 -8.64 1.88
C LEU A 213 3.17 -8.08 0.47
N ALA A 214 2.02 -7.49 0.14
CA ALA A 214 1.81 -6.80 -1.12
C ALA A 214 2.73 -5.58 -1.23
N GLU A 215 2.79 -4.74 -0.19
CA GLU A 215 3.65 -3.56 -0.17
C GLU A 215 5.13 -3.94 -0.14
N TYR A 216 5.51 -4.96 0.65
CA TYR A 216 6.87 -5.51 0.62
C TYR A 216 7.25 -5.99 -0.79
N THR A 217 6.35 -6.67 -1.49
CA THR A 217 6.58 -7.10 -2.88
C THR A 217 6.74 -5.90 -3.80
N GLY A 218 5.88 -4.90 -3.66
CA GLY A 218 5.97 -3.61 -4.32
C GLY A 218 7.35 -2.98 -4.15
N VAL A 219 7.78 -2.82 -2.90
CA VAL A 219 9.06 -2.22 -2.55
C VAL A 219 10.23 -3.03 -3.11
N PHE A 220 10.22 -4.36 -2.97
CA PHE A 220 11.33 -5.20 -3.40
C PHE A 220 11.48 -5.25 -4.93
N VAL A 221 10.37 -5.45 -5.66
CA VAL A 221 10.36 -5.59 -7.12
C VAL A 221 10.45 -4.24 -7.81
N GLY A 222 9.73 -3.23 -7.29
CA GLY A 222 9.67 -1.89 -7.86
C GLY A 222 10.95 -1.07 -7.65
N ASN A 223 11.87 -1.52 -6.79
CA ASN A 223 13.11 -0.80 -6.48
C ASN A 223 14.35 -1.70 -6.68
N PRO A 224 15.27 -1.36 -7.61
CA PRO A 224 16.29 -2.29 -8.09
C PRO A 224 17.46 -2.53 -7.13
N THR A 225 17.69 -1.64 -6.15
CA THR A 225 18.85 -1.73 -5.25
C THR A 225 18.42 -1.81 -3.79
N ARG A 226 19.27 -2.38 -2.92
CA ARG A 226 19.04 -2.38 -1.47
C ARG A 226 18.81 -0.96 -0.93
N SER A 227 19.56 0.02 -1.42
CA SER A 227 19.42 1.42 -1.00
C SER A 227 18.05 1.98 -1.35
N THR A 228 17.60 1.81 -2.60
CA THR A 228 16.28 2.31 -3.03
C THR A 228 15.12 1.58 -2.35
N ARG A 229 15.26 0.29 -2.06
CA ARG A 229 14.29 -0.46 -1.23
C ARG A 229 14.19 0.08 0.19
N ILE A 230 15.33 0.35 0.83
CA ILE A 230 15.36 0.98 2.16
C ILE A 230 14.73 2.38 2.11
N GLN A 231 15.01 3.18 1.08
CA GLN A 231 14.38 4.51 0.95
C GLN A 231 12.86 4.43 0.77
N ALA A 232 12.36 3.47 -0.01
CA ALA A 232 10.92 3.23 -0.15
C ALA A 232 10.28 2.82 1.18
N ALA A 233 10.83 1.81 1.88
CA ALA A 233 10.32 1.41 3.19
C ALA A 233 10.37 2.56 4.24
N LEU A 234 11.42 3.39 4.21
CA LEU A 234 11.51 4.59 5.05
C LEU A 234 10.49 5.67 4.67
N HIS A 235 10.13 5.76 3.39
CA HIS A 235 9.05 6.63 2.94
C HIS A 235 7.73 6.19 3.57
N ASP A 236 7.40 4.91 3.51
CA ASP A 236 6.13 4.37 4.05
C ASP A 236 6.03 4.59 5.56
N LEU A 237 7.11 4.25 6.30
CA LEU A 237 7.20 4.49 7.74
C LEU A 237 7.00 5.96 8.14
N ARG A 238 7.31 6.91 7.25
CA ARG A 238 7.14 8.36 7.49
C ARG A 238 5.80 8.88 7.00
N ALA A 239 5.35 8.45 5.82
CA ALA A 239 4.14 8.94 5.18
C ALA A 239 2.90 8.53 5.97
N HIS A 240 2.83 7.28 6.42
CA HIS A 240 1.67 6.75 7.13
C HIS A 240 1.48 7.32 8.55
N VAL A 241 2.47 8.03 9.11
CA VAL A 241 2.31 8.79 10.38
C VAL A 241 1.20 9.83 10.29
N ALA A 242 0.96 10.38 9.10
CA ALA A 242 -0.08 11.40 8.88
C ALA A 242 -1.49 10.80 8.69
N ASP A 243 -1.62 9.47 8.63
CA ASP A 243 -2.90 8.84 8.34
C ASP A 243 -3.92 9.09 9.45
N ARG A 244 -5.13 9.41 8.99
CA ARG A 244 -6.27 9.64 9.88
C ARG A 244 -6.60 8.40 10.70
N SER A 245 -6.54 7.21 10.11
CA SER A 245 -6.75 5.92 10.76
C SER A 245 -5.60 4.98 10.44
N PHE A 246 -5.13 4.19 11.40
CA PHE A 246 -4.09 3.17 11.16
C PHE A 246 -4.66 1.77 10.93
N VAL A 247 -5.97 1.60 11.13
CA VAL A 247 -6.70 0.31 11.09
C VAL A 247 -6.45 -0.47 9.79
N ARG A 248 -6.33 0.23 8.66
CA ARG A 248 -6.10 -0.36 7.33
C ARG A 248 -4.77 0.05 6.69
N SER A 249 -4.02 0.95 7.32
CA SER A 249 -2.82 1.52 6.69
C SER A 249 -1.50 1.11 7.33
N PHE A 250 -1.51 0.57 8.56
CA PHE A 250 -0.26 0.27 9.26
C PHE A 250 0.62 -0.74 8.52
N ALA A 251 0.00 -1.70 7.84
CA ALA A 251 0.67 -2.81 7.18
C ALA A 251 1.54 -2.35 5.99
N TYR A 252 1.18 -1.26 5.30
CA TYR A 252 2.02 -0.66 4.27
C TYR A 252 3.35 -0.13 4.83
N ALA A 253 3.35 0.32 6.10
CA ALA A 253 4.57 0.77 6.77
C ALA A 253 5.38 -0.41 7.35
N THR A 254 4.73 -1.37 8.01
CA THR A 254 5.44 -2.47 8.69
C THR A 254 5.90 -3.56 7.73
N GLY A 255 5.11 -3.86 6.68
CA GLY A 255 5.38 -4.92 5.71
C GLY A 255 6.76 -4.83 5.06
N PRO A 256 7.08 -3.75 4.33
CA PRO A 256 8.40 -3.56 3.73
C PRO A 256 9.53 -3.56 4.77
N ALA A 257 9.31 -2.93 5.92
CA ALA A 257 10.34 -2.82 6.95
C ALA A 257 10.72 -4.19 7.54
N TYR A 258 9.72 -5.00 7.92
CA TYR A 258 9.99 -6.35 8.41
C TYR A 258 10.50 -7.28 7.31
N GLY A 259 9.92 -7.23 6.10
CA GLY A 259 10.36 -8.07 4.99
C GLY A 259 11.83 -7.85 4.63
N LEU A 260 12.30 -6.59 4.58
CA LEU A 260 13.70 -6.28 4.28
C LEU A 260 14.68 -6.66 5.41
N LEU A 261 14.21 -6.69 6.67
CA LEU A 261 15.00 -7.19 7.80
C LEU A 261 15.04 -8.73 7.79
N LEU A 262 13.93 -9.38 7.49
CA LEU A 262 13.84 -10.84 7.32
C LEU A 262 14.71 -11.32 6.15
N ASP A 263 14.80 -10.56 5.06
CA ASP A 263 15.71 -10.85 3.95
C ASP A 263 17.18 -10.97 4.38
N GLN A 264 17.57 -10.19 5.39
CA GLN A 264 18.93 -10.21 5.95
C GLN A 264 19.09 -11.33 6.98
N ALA A 265 18.09 -11.52 7.84
CA ALA A 265 18.17 -12.46 8.97
C ALA A 265 17.95 -13.93 8.56
N ALA A 266 17.07 -14.18 7.59
CA ALA A 266 16.67 -15.52 7.17
C ALA A 266 16.33 -15.56 5.66
N PRO A 267 17.33 -15.66 4.77
CA PRO A 267 17.08 -15.84 3.34
C PRO A 267 16.13 -17.03 3.09
N GLY A 268 15.04 -16.80 2.36
CA GLY A 268 14.01 -17.80 2.09
C GLY A 268 12.85 -17.85 3.08
N TRP A 269 12.79 -16.94 4.06
CA TRP A 269 11.71 -16.84 5.06
C TRP A 269 10.29 -16.92 4.49
N ARG A 270 10.07 -16.41 3.26
CA ARG A 270 8.78 -16.42 2.55
C ARG A 270 8.21 -17.82 2.33
N ASN A 271 9.06 -18.86 2.30
CA ASN A 271 8.62 -20.25 2.17
C ASN A 271 7.98 -20.82 3.46
N HIS A 272 7.99 -20.05 4.56
CA HIS A 272 7.52 -20.49 5.88
C HIS A 272 6.21 -19.81 6.31
N LEU A 273 5.49 -19.16 5.39
CA LEU A 273 4.24 -18.43 5.64
C LEU A 273 2.97 -19.31 5.66
N ALA A 274 3.11 -20.63 5.48
CA ALA A 274 2.00 -21.58 5.51
C ALA A 274 1.50 -21.90 6.93
N HIS A 275 2.18 -21.43 7.98
CA HIS A 275 1.78 -21.68 9.36
C HIS A 275 0.82 -20.59 9.84
N PRO A 276 -0.37 -20.94 10.37
CA PRO A 276 -1.32 -19.95 10.87
C PRO A 276 -0.72 -19.14 12.03
N ALA A 277 -1.10 -17.85 12.09
CA ALA A 277 -0.74 -16.89 13.16
C ALA A 277 0.71 -16.39 13.22
N ARG A 278 1.49 -16.43 12.11
CA ARG A 278 2.79 -15.73 12.06
C ARG A 278 2.67 -14.36 11.40
N ASP A 279 2.63 -13.30 12.21
CA ASP A 279 2.98 -11.96 11.72
C ASP A 279 4.50 -11.86 11.44
N LEU A 280 4.91 -10.88 10.63
CA LEU A 280 6.30 -10.72 10.20
C LEU A 280 7.23 -10.33 11.35
N GLY A 281 6.72 -9.61 12.35
CA GLY A 281 7.46 -9.25 13.55
C GLY A 281 7.80 -10.45 14.41
N THR A 282 6.80 -11.28 14.70
CA THR A 282 7.00 -12.55 15.42
C THR A 282 7.95 -13.46 14.66
N HIS A 283 7.82 -13.55 13.32
CA HIS A 283 8.76 -14.33 12.53
C HIS A 283 10.20 -13.80 12.63
N LEU A 284 10.38 -12.47 12.57
CA LEU A 284 11.70 -11.85 12.76
C LEU A 284 12.26 -12.18 14.14
N ALA A 285 11.44 -12.06 15.20
CA ALA A 285 11.85 -12.38 16.57
C ALA A 285 12.31 -13.84 16.74
N GLU A 286 11.62 -14.78 16.09
CA GLU A 286 11.99 -16.20 16.10
C GLU A 286 13.36 -16.43 15.46
N VAL A 287 13.57 -15.89 14.25
CA VAL A 287 14.82 -16.14 13.50
C VAL A 287 16.02 -15.41 14.11
N THR A 288 15.82 -14.25 14.74
CA THR A 288 16.87 -13.52 15.47
C THR A 288 17.02 -13.97 16.93
N ARG A 289 16.15 -14.86 17.42
CA ARG A 289 16.08 -15.28 18.84
C ARG A 289 15.95 -14.08 19.79
N THR A 290 15.21 -13.07 19.38
CA THR A 290 15.01 -11.84 20.15
C THR A 290 13.89 -12.04 21.17
N PRO A 291 14.14 -11.81 22.47
CA PRO A 291 13.07 -11.77 23.46
C PRO A 291 12.18 -10.54 23.19
N MET A 292 10.90 -10.78 22.94
CA MET A 292 9.92 -9.73 22.64
C MET A 292 9.44 -8.99 23.90
N GLN A 293 9.40 -9.67 25.06
CA GLN A 293 8.95 -9.06 26.31
C GLN A 293 10.12 -8.40 27.05
N ARG A 294 9.86 -7.21 27.62
CA ARG A 294 10.84 -6.45 28.41
C ARG A 294 10.25 -5.95 29.71
N GLY A 295 11.11 -5.72 30.70
CA GLY A 295 10.72 -5.07 31.94
C GLY A 295 10.26 -3.62 31.69
N ALA A 296 9.32 -3.13 32.51
CA ALA A 296 8.74 -1.79 32.34
C ALA A 296 9.78 -0.66 32.31
N THR A 297 10.90 -0.80 33.05
CA THR A 297 11.99 0.19 33.04
C THR A 297 12.74 0.22 31.72
N GLU A 298 13.08 -0.95 31.17
CA GLU A 298 13.77 -1.07 29.88
C GLU A 298 12.89 -0.57 28.73
N LEU A 299 11.60 -0.87 28.78
CA LEU A 299 10.63 -0.42 27.78
C LEU A 299 10.49 1.11 27.80
N ARG A 300 10.46 1.74 28.98
CA ARG A 300 10.48 3.22 29.10
C ARG A 300 11.77 3.82 28.55
N ALA A 301 12.92 3.20 28.82
CA ALA A 301 14.20 3.65 28.29
C ALA A 301 14.25 3.53 26.75
N ALA A 302 13.73 2.43 26.19
CA ALA A 302 13.58 2.26 24.75
C ALA A 302 12.66 3.33 24.17
N ALA A 303 11.45 3.52 24.74
CA ALA A 303 10.53 4.54 24.26
C ALA A 303 11.13 5.96 24.29
N ALA A 304 11.98 6.26 25.29
CA ALA A 304 12.69 7.54 25.37
C ALA A 304 13.67 7.75 24.20
N ARG A 305 14.40 6.71 23.76
CA ARG A 305 15.29 6.78 22.58
C ARG A 305 14.55 7.24 21.32
N TYR A 306 13.31 6.77 21.14
CA TYR A 306 12.47 7.11 19.99
C TYR A 306 11.53 8.29 20.24
N GLY A 307 11.81 9.13 21.24
CA GLY A 307 11.06 10.36 21.48
C GLY A 307 9.64 10.16 22.03
N GLY A 308 9.39 9.07 22.75
CA GLY A 308 8.08 8.71 23.29
C GLY A 308 7.40 9.82 24.08
N ARG A 309 8.16 10.59 24.87
CA ARG A 309 7.62 11.75 25.61
C ARG A 309 6.96 12.79 24.71
N ALA A 310 7.57 13.08 23.55
CA ALA A 310 7.05 14.05 22.59
C ALA A 310 5.96 13.45 21.68
N LEU A 311 5.97 12.13 21.48
CA LEU A 311 5.02 11.41 20.63
C LEU A 311 3.65 11.23 21.30
N ARG A 312 3.63 10.93 22.60
CA ARG A 312 2.41 10.57 23.33
C ARG A 312 1.27 11.62 23.19
N PRO A 313 1.50 12.94 23.35
CA PRO A 313 0.44 13.94 23.19
C PRO A 313 -0.13 14.00 21.76
N LYS A 314 0.69 13.72 20.73
CA LYS A 314 0.25 13.73 19.33
C LYS A 314 -0.72 12.59 19.03
N CYS A 315 -0.53 11.44 19.68
CA CYS A 315 -1.43 10.30 19.57
C CYS A 315 -2.80 10.59 20.20
N CYS A 316 -2.84 11.38 21.27
CA CYS A 316 -4.08 11.82 21.90
C CYS A 316 -4.95 12.67 20.95
N ALA A 317 -4.34 13.66 20.27
CA ALA A 317 -5.04 14.64 19.46
C ALA A 317 -5.80 14.01 18.28
N ASN A 318 -5.17 13.03 17.61
CA ASN A 318 -5.80 12.33 16.49
C ASN A 318 -6.86 11.31 16.96
N GLY A 319 -6.61 10.63 18.09
CA GLY A 319 -7.56 9.67 18.66
C GLY A 319 -8.84 10.30 19.25
N SER A 320 -8.77 11.56 19.73
CA SER A 320 -9.97 12.28 20.19
C SER A 320 -10.90 12.70 19.05
N ALA A 321 -10.34 13.11 17.91
CA ALA A 321 -11.12 13.50 16.73
C ALA A 321 -11.88 12.31 16.10
N LEU A 322 -11.26 11.12 16.11
CA LEU A 322 -11.88 9.88 15.64
C LEU A 322 -12.99 9.39 16.57
N ARG A 323 -12.83 9.49 17.90
CA ARG A 323 -13.89 9.11 18.85
C ARG A 323 -15.15 9.96 18.69
N SER A 324 -15.02 11.26 18.45
CA SER A 324 -16.17 12.14 18.18
C SER A 324 -16.88 11.82 16.86
N TRP A 325 -16.15 11.31 15.86
CA TRP A 325 -16.74 10.87 14.59
C TRP A 325 -17.51 9.56 14.74
N ASN A 326 -16.94 8.55 15.40
CA ASN A 326 -17.61 7.25 15.59
C ASN A 326 -18.86 7.33 16.48
N THR A 327 -18.94 8.27 17.43
CA THR A 327 -20.18 8.52 18.18
C THR A 327 -21.27 9.20 17.35
N THR A 328 -20.90 9.94 16.30
CA THR A 328 -21.87 10.63 15.42
C THR A 328 -22.42 9.68 14.35
N VAL A 329 -21.58 8.78 13.82
CA VAL A 329 -21.98 7.80 12.79
C VAL A 329 -22.79 6.63 13.36
N ARG A 330 -22.67 6.31 14.66
CA ARG A 330 -23.56 5.32 15.31
C ARG A 330 -24.94 5.87 15.71
N ALA A 331 -25.18 7.17 15.51
CA ALA A 331 -26.44 7.84 15.85
C ALA A 331 -27.25 8.28 14.62
N SER A 332 -26.91 7.79 13.43
CA SER A 332 -27.57 8.09 12.15
C SER A 332 -27.79 6.85 11.31
#